data_AF-A0A358D6I1-F1
#
_entry.id   AF-A0A358D6I1-F1
#
_cell.length_a   1.000
_cell.length_b   1.000
_cell.length_c   1.000
_cell.angle_alpha   90.00
_cell.angle_beta   90.00
_cell.angle_gamma   90.00
#
_symmetry.space_group_name_H-M   'P 1'
#
loop_
_entity.id
_entity.type
_entity.pdbx_description
1 polymer ?
#
loop_
_entity_poly.entity_id
_entity_poly.type
_entity_poly.pdbx_seq_one_letter_code
_entity_poly.pdbx_strand_id
1 'polypeptide(L)'
;MDDYKRLSLDGPRAGEFGALALEMSVAYGLALQGLGMPTIDANLMPVGIVREGMWGRKVKWFGMAAGLSVAASAAMFINWAIDNAAVSNNRKPVTIQNVVNQANSLKNEATDAGVIGQAEADTVAQSLIQLPEGRDLMAHVVKDLGEIVAWSNNQVPAWQGARGNGPTQAFDVVSYTMTYSNPISGEGNAMGGNPSRNRFGGEDPYPDKPKIDVVLEVETLQPDPRPFVLGTVLPWLQASAEREDVPYVIIDTEQLNYQQVAAAPRGGDRRVPPGGRPGARPGAMNEDYVVGGDVSFDESGGGGLGSHGRAPVSGGQPERSGGGSRQVQFAAGSLDEMAPLPIPEQNSFERDPARFVIRWTLAVVPPEERISNEQSATDDGGIE
;
A
#
# COMPACT_ATOMS: atom_id res chain seq x y z
N MET A 1 3.86 28.70 -47.96
CA MET A 1 5.01 29.34 -47.30
C MET A 1 4.89 28.98 -45.85
N ASP A 2 5.83 28.21 -45.32
CA ASP A 2 5.84 27.88 -43.90
C ASP A 2 6.14 29.15 -43.12
N ASP A 3 5.13 29.70 -42.44
CA ASP A 3 5.28 30.88 -41.60
C ASP A 3 6.37 30.63 -40.55
N TYR A 4 7.29 31.58 -40.41
CA TYR A 4 8.38 31.50 -39.46
C TYR A 4 7.81 31.40 -38.03
N LYS A 5 7.71 30.17 -37.50
CA LYS A 5 7.10 29.83 -36.20
C LYS A 5 7.59 30.63 -34.98
N ARG A 6 8.68 31.39 -35.11
CA ARG A 6 9.28 32.18 -34.03
C ARG A 6 9.22 33.69 -34.25
N LEU A 7 8.77 34.17 -35.41
CA LEU A 7 8.72 35.59 -35.73
C LEU A 7 7.31 35.94 -36.26
N SER A 8 6.43 36.31 -35.33
CA SER A 8 5.08 36.80 -35.64
C SER A 8 5.11 38.32 -35.64
N LEU A 9 5.00 38.94 -36.82
CA LEU A 9 4.73 40.37 -36.94
C LEU A 9 3.24 40.57 -37.12
N ASP A 10 2.59 41.17 -36.12
CA ASP A 10 1.16 41.47 -36.17
C ASP A 10 0.95 42.94 -36.55
N GLY A 11 0.05 43.18 -37.50
CA GLY A 11 -0.28 44.52 -38.00
C GLY A 11 -0.41 44.63 -39.53
N PRO A 12 -0.96 45.74 -40.04
CA PRO A 12 -1.32 45.92 -41.45
C PRO A 12 -0.14 45.89 -42.44
N ARG A 13 1.10 45.87 -41.94
CA ARG A 13 2.34 45.79 -42.73
C ARG A 13 2.95 44.38 -42.80
N ALA A 14 2.34 43.38 -42.18
CA ALA A 14 2.84 42.00 -42.19
C ALA A 14 2.94 41.43 -43.62
N GLY A 15 2.01 41.79 -44.50
CA GLY A 15 2.04 41.41 -45.91
C GLY A 15 3.22 42.01 -46.69
N GLU A 16 3.62 43.25 -46.38
CA GLU A 16 4.78 43.91 -47.00
C GLU A 16 6.10 43.22 -46.59
N PHE A 17 6.18 42.77 -45.33
CA PHE A 17 7.36 42.07 -44.80
C PHE A 17 7.58 40.71 -45.46
N GLY A 18 6.49 39.95 -45.72
CA GLY A 18 6.57 38.67 -46.42
C GLY A 18 7.12 38.81 -47.85
N ALA A 19 6.76 39.89 -48.55
CA ALA A 19 7.28 40.19 -49.88
C ALA A 19 8.79 40.51 -49.86
N LEU A 20 9.26 41.25 -48.84
CA LEU A 20 10.66 41.65 -48.68
C LEU A 20 11.57 40.54 -48.13
N ALA A 21 11.02 39.52 -47.45
CA ALA A 21 11.79 38.43 -46.85
C ALA A 21 12.58 37.62 -47.89
N LEU A 22 12.00 37.40 -49.07
CA LEU A 22 12.69 36.72 -50.18
C LEU A 22 13.82 37.58 -50.74
N GLU A 23 13.61 38.89 -50.89
CA GLU A 23 14.65 39.83 -51.35
C GLU A 23 15.82 39.92 -50.35
N MET A 24 15.53 39.81 -49.05
CA MET A 24 16.56 39.81 -48.01
C MET A 24 17.50 38.60 -48.09
N SER A 25 17.00 37.42 -48.48
CA SER A 25 17.83 36.23 -48.64
C SER A 25 18.88 36.38 -49.75
N VAL A 26 18.52 37.04 -50.85
CA VAL A 26 19.42 37.32 -51.98
C VAL A 26 20.42 38.42 -51.59
N ALA A 27 19.95 39.48 -50.93
CA ALA A 27 20.83 40.55 -50.43
C ALA A 27 21.85 40.01 -49.41
N TYR A 28 21.45 39.10 -48.53
CA TYR A 28 22.34 38.44 -47.56
C TYR A 28 23.37 37.53 -48.25
N GLY A 29 22.95 36.77 -49.28
CA GLY A 29 23.86 35.97 -50.10
C GLY A 29 24.91 36.82 -50.84
N LEU A 30 24.50 37.95 -51.41
CA LEU A 30 25.42 38.89 -52.06
C LEU A 30 26.35 39.59 -51.06
N ALA A 31 25.84 39.93 -49.88
CA ALA A 31 26.66 40.51 -48.81
C ALA A 31 27.73 39.52 -48.30
N LEU A 32 27.39 38.23 -48.16
CA LEU A 32 28.34 37.17 -47.80
C LEU A 32 29.42 36.97 -48.86
N GLN A 33 29.06 37.03 -50.14
CA GLN A 33 30.04 36.98 -51.24
C GLN A 33 30.94 38.23 -51.29
N GLY A 34 30.39 39.41 -50.99
CA GLY A 34 31.13 40.67 -50.91
C GLY A 34 32.11 40.74 -49.72
N LEU A 35 31.86 39.98 -48.65
CA LEU A 35 32.71 39.94 -47.46
C LEU A 35 34.04 39.18 -47.65
N GLY A 36 34.30 38.69 -48.87
CA GLY A 36 35.60 38.12 -49.22
C GLY A 36 36.00 36.91 -48.37
N MET A 37 35.02 36.16 -47.85
CA MET A 37 35.23 34.82 -47.31
C MET A 37 34.97 33.80 -48.41
N PRO A 38 35.95 33.51 -49.30
CA PRO A 38 35.84 32.36 -50.16
C PRO A 38 36.04 31.14 -49.27
N THR A 39 35.02 30.29 -49.21
CA THR A 39 35.08 28.86 -49.52
C THR A 39 34.01 28.15 -48.71
N ILE A 40 32.89 27.89 -49.38
CA ILE A 40 32.28 26.58 -49.25
C ILE A 40 33.38 25.59 -49.68
N ASP A 41 34.21 25.14 -48.73
CA ASP A 41 34.92 23.86 -48.83
C ASP A 41 33.86 22.77 -48.58
N ALA A 42 32.80 22.78 -49.40
CA ALA A 42 31.99 21.59 -49.57
C ALA A 42 32.91 20.65 -50.33
N ASN A 43 33.67 19.90 -49.57
CA ASN A 43 34.31 18.70 -50.04
C ASN A 43 33.21 17.84 -50.69
N LEU A 44 33.13 17.89 -52.02
CA LEU A 44 32.23 17.12 -52.86
C LEU A 44 32.56 15.61 -52.83
N MET A 45 33.41 15.17 -51.90
CA MET A 45 33.51 13.75 -51.60
C MET A 45 32.12 13.23 -51.23
N PRO A 46 31.65 12.16 -51.89
CA PRO A 46 30.40 11.51 -51.55
C PRO A 46 30.36 11.25 -50.04
N VAL A 47 29.27 11.65 -49.38
CA VAL A 47 29.06 11.44 -47.93
C VAL A 47 29.30 9.99 -47.50
N GLY A 48 29.19 9.02 -48.42
CA GLY A 48 29.59 7.63 -48.20
C GLY A 48 31.07 7.48 -47.82
N ILE A 49 31.99 8.10 -48.57
CA ILE A 49 33.44 7.94 -48.36
C ILE A 49 33.89 8.61 -47.06
N VAL A 50 33.33 9.78 -46.74
CA VAL A 50 33.62 10.48 -45.48
C VAL A 50 33.11 9.68 -44.28
N ARG A 51 31.90 9.11 -44.38
CA ARG A 51 31.31 8.28 -43.32
C ARG A 51 32.11 7.00 -43.10
N GLU A 52 32.59 6.38 -44.17
CA GLU A 52 33.39 5.15 -44.12
C GLU A 52 34.76 5.38 -43.47
N GLY A 53 35.41 6.51 -43.79
CA GLY A 53 36.64 6.94 -43.12
C GLY A 53 36.44 7.25 -41.63
N MET A 54 35.33 7.91 -41.27
CA MET A 54 34.98 8.14 -39.87
C MET A 54 34.65 6.84 -39.12
N TRP A 55 33.97 5.90 -39.77
CA TRP A 55 33.64 4.60 -39.17
C TRP A 55 34.89 3.78 -38.89
N GLY A 56 35.80 3.66 -39.86
CA GLY A 56 37.07 2.94 -39.69
C GLY A 56 37.93 3.48 -38.55
N ARG A 57 37.92 4.80 -38.33
CA ARG A 57 38.66 5.42 -37.21
C ARG A 57 38.02 5.13 -35.85
N LYS A 58 36.69 4.96 -35.78
CA LYS A 58 35.95 4.66 -34.55
C LYS A 58 35.97 3.16 -34.18
N VAL A 59 36.05 2.26 -35.16
CA VAL A 59 36.07 0.79 -34.92
C VAL A 59 37.20 0.37 -33.98
N LYS A 60 38.38 0.99 -34.06
CA LYS A 60 39.52 0.67 -33.17
C LYS A 60 39.22 0.98 -31.70
N TRP A 61 38.48 2.06 -31.44
CA TRP A 61 38.08 2.45 -30.08
C TRP A 61 36.99 1.52 -29.53
N PHE A 62 36.07 1.07 -30.37
CA PHE A 62 35.07 0.06 -29.97
C PHE A 62 35.72 -1.29 -29.65
N GLY A 63 36.73 -1.71 -30.41
CA GLY A 63 37.49 -2.93 -30.10
C GLY A 63 38.18 -2.87 -28.73
N MET A 64 38.80 -1.74 -28.40
CA MET A 64 39.42 -1.55 -27.08
C MET A 64 38.38 -1.52 -25.95
N ALA A 65 37.26 -0.81 -26.14
CA ALA A 65 36.18 -0.77 -25.15
C ALA A 65 35.54 -2.15 -24.93
N ALA A 66 35.31 -2.91 -26.01
CA ALA A 66 34.81 -4.28 -25.92
C ALA A 66 35.79 -5.19 -25.17
N GLY A 67 37.08 -5.10 -25.48
CA GLY A 67 38.12 -5.85 -24.74
C GLY A 67 38.16 -5.52 -23.25
N LEU A 68 38.06 -4.25 -22.89
CA LEU A 68 38.03 -3.81 -21.49
C LEU A 68 36.76 -4.32 -20.78
N SER A 69 35.61 -4.31 -21.46
CA SER A 69 34.36 -4.82 -20.90
C SER A 69 34.40 -6.33 -20.64
N VAL A 70 34.95 -7.11 -21.56
CA VAL A 70 35.12 -8.57 -21.38
C VAL A 70 36.10 -8.86 -20.24
N ALA A 71 37.20 -8.11 -20.14
CA ALA A 71 38.15 -8.26 -19.05
C ALA A 71 37.55 -7.89 -17.68
N ALA A 72 36.77 -6.81 -17.61
CA ALA A 72 36.07 -6.40 -16.39
C ALA A 72 35.01 -7.43 -15.97
N SER A 73 34.24 -7.96 -16.92
CA SER A 73 33.28 -9.04 -16.65
C SER A 73 33.98 -10.31 -16.16
N ALA A 74 35.11 -10.70 -16.77
CA ALA A 74 35.90 -11.84 -16.31
C ALA A 74 36.45 -11.63 -14.89
N ALA A 75 36.89 -10.42 -14.55
CA ALA A 75 37.42 -10.10 -13.22
C ALA A 75 36.37 -10.27 -12.10
N MET A 76 35.08 -10.02 -12.38
CA MET A 76 34.01 -10.22 -11.41
C MET A 76 33.82 -11.69 -11.01
N PHE A 77 34.15 -12.65 -11.88
CA PHE A 77 34.01 -14.08 -11.59
C PHE A 77 35.20 -14.67 -10.82
N ILE A 78 36.35 -13.99 -10.82
CA ILE A 78 37.56 -14.46 -10.12
C ILE A 78 37.34 -14.43 -8.60
N ASN A 79 36.71 -13.38 -8.07
CA ASN A 79 36.43 -13.28 -6.64
C ASN A 79 35.50 -14.41 -6.16
N TRP A 80 34.45 -14.74 -6.92
CA TRP A 80 33.56 -15.85 -6.60
C TRP A 80 34.29 -17.19 -6.54
N ALA A 81 35.22 -17.44 -7.47
CA ALA A 81 36.00 -18.68 -7.48
C ALA A 81 36.98 -18.78 -6.30
N ILE A 82 37.64 -17.68 -5.95
CA ILE A 82 38.56 -17.61 -4.79
C ILE A 82 37.79 -17.76 -3.48
N ASP A 83 36.63 -17.11 -3.36
CA ASP A 83 35.77 -17.20 -2.17
C ASP A 83 35.21 -18.62 -2.02
N ASN A 84 34.78 -19.28 -3.10
CA ASN A 84 34.32 -20.67 -3.05
C ASN A 84 35.43 -21.64 -2.60
N ALA A 85 36.65 -21.43 -3.10
CA ALA A 85 37.81 -22.23 -2.70
C ALA A 85 38.16 -22.00 -1.22
N ALA A 86 38.08 -20.77 -0.72
CA ALA A 86 38.31 -20.43 0.68
C ALA A 86 37.23 -21.01 1.62
N VAL A 87 35.97 -20.99 1.20
CA VAL A 87 34.84 -21.58 1.94
C VAL A 87 34.93 -23.11 1.96
N SER A 88 35.43 -23.75 0.90
CA SER A 88 35.62 -25.22 0.89
C SER A 88 36.76 -25.72 1.79
N ASN A 89 37.79 -24.89 2.02
CA ASN A 89 38.95 -25.26 2.83
C ASN A 89 38.82 -24.89 4.32
N ASN A 90 37.91 -23.97 4.66
CA ASN A 90 37.59 -23.71 6.06
C ASN A 90 36.70 -24.83 6.61
N ARG A 91 37.20 -25.57 7.59
CA ARG A 91 36.43 -26.59 8.32
C ARG A 91 35.13 -25.96 8.82
N LYS A 92 33.99 -26.41 8.26
CA LYS A 92 32.66 -25.88 8.58
C LYS A 92 32.49 -25.81 10.11
N PRO A 93 32.23 -24.62 10.69
CA PRO A 93 32.04 -24.48 12.13
C PRO A 93 30.95 -25.45 12.60
N VAL A 94 31.17 -26.10 13.74
CA VAL A 94 30.27 -27.12 14.31
C VAL A 94 28.84 -26.59 14.46
N THR A 95 28.69 -25.28 14.68
CA THR A 95 27.39 -24.60 14.72
C THR A 95 26.59 -24.72 13.41
N ILE A 96 27.24 -24.67 12.24
CA ILE A 96 26.57 -24.80 10.94
C ILE A 96 26.08 -26.24 10.75
N GLN A 97 26.85 -27.22 11.19
CA GLN A 97 26.42 -28.63 11.13
C GLN A 97 25.21 -28.88 12.03
N ASN A 98 25.17 -28.24 13.20
CA ASN A 98 24.01 -28.30 14.09
C ASN A 98 22.76 -27.66 13.45
N VAL A 99 22.91 -26.50 12.80
CA VAL A 99 21.79 -25.84 12.10
C VAL A 99 21.33 -26.64 10.88
N VAL A 100 22.25 -27.22 10.12
CA VAL A 100 21.91 -28.09 8.96
C VAL A 100 21.19 -29.34 9.43
N ASN A 101 21.64 -29.95 10.53
CA ASN A 101 20.96 -31.12 11.10
C ASN A 101 19.58 -30.77 11.66
N GLN A 102 19.43 -29.60 12.30
CA GLN A 102 18.14 -29.10 12.75
C GLN A 102 17.21 -28.78 11.57
N ALA A 103 17.72 -28.17 10.50
CA ALA A 103 16.97 -27.89 9.29
C ALA A 103 16.56 -29.17 8.55
N ASN A 104 17.42 -30.18 8.50
CA ASN A 104 17.08 -31.49 7.93
C ASN A 104 16.07 -32.24 8.80
N SER A 105 16.15 -32.12 10.12
CA SER A 105 15.15 -32.67 11.05
C SER A 105 13.80 -32.01 10.84
N LEU A 106 13.74 -30.67 10.79
CA LEU A 106 12.51 -29.92 10.52
C LEU A 106 11.97 -30.20 9.11
N LYS A 107 12.84 -30.39 8.12
CA LYS A 107 12.44 -30.77 6.76
C LYS A 107 11.83 -32.18 6.74
N ASN A 108 12.43 -33.13 7.46
CA ASN A 108 11.90 -34.49 7.55
C ASN A 108 10.57 -34.49 8.34
N GLU A 109 10.49 -33.75 9.45
CA GLU A 109 9.26 -33.57 10.23
C GLU A 109 8.14 -32.93 9.39
N ALA A 110 8.47 -31.92 8.59
CA ALA A 110 7.53 -31.30 7.66
C ALA A 110 7.19 -32.23 6.47
N THR A 111 8.09 -33.12 6.05
CA THR A 111 7.81 -34.13 5.03
C THR A 111 6.88 -35.22 5.58
N ASP A 112 7.13 -35.69 6.80
CA ASP A 112 6.32 -36.67 7.52
C ASP A 112 4.94 -36.10 7.89
N ALA A 113 4.86 -34.80 8.16
CA ALA A 113 3.61 -34.05 8.34
C ALA A 113 2.90 -33.72 7.02
N GLY A 114 3.43 -34.14 5.87
CA GLY A 114 2.81 -33.94 4.55
C GLY A 114 3.03 -32.57 3.90
N VAL A 115 3.71 -31.64 4.57
CA VAL A 115 3.93 -30.25 4.10
C VAL A 115 4.89 -30.17 2.90
N ILE A 116 5.75 -31.19 2.69
CA ILE A 116 6.83 -31.15 1.67
C ILE A 116 6.75 -32.33 0.67
N GLY A 117 5.65 -33.09 0.66
CA GLY A 117 5.42 -34.16 -0.33
C GLY A 117 5.18 -33.61 -1.74
N GLN A 118 5.94 -34.09 -2.73
CA GLN A 118 5.91 -33.61 -4.12
C GLN A 118 4.54 -33.81 -4.81
N ALA A 119 4.13 -32.74 -5.50
CA ALA A 119 3.15 -32.65 -6.58
C ALA A 119 1.68 -32.38 -6.21
N GLU A 120 1.43 -31.20 -5.65
CA GLU A 120 0.57 -30.27 -6.40
C GLU A 120 1.46 -29.21 -7.06
N ALA A 121 1.17 -28.91 -8.32
CA ALA A 121 1.80 -27.83 -9.05
C ALA A 121 1.45 -26.50 -8.36
N ASP A 122 2.31 -26.13 -7.41
CA ASP A 122 2.64 -24.78 -7.01
C ASP A 122 1.40 -23.89 -6.77
N THR A 123 0.74 -24.06 -5.62
CA THR A 123 -0.35 -23.17 -5.15
C THR A 123 0.07 -21.70 -5.13
N VAL A 124 1.37 -21.43 -4.98
CA VAL A 124 1.95 -20.09 -5.13
C VAL A 124 1.98 -19.68 -6.61
N ALA A 125 2.38 -20.54 -7.54
CA ALA A 125 2.23 -20.23 -8.97
C ALA A 125 0.76 -20.13 -9.42
N GLN A 126 -0.15 -20.96 -8.91
CA GLN A 126 -1.58 -20.86 -9.22
C GLN A 126 -2.19 -19.57 -8.66
N SER A 127 -1.86 -19.17 -7.43
CA SER A 127 -2.26 -17.86 -6.89
C SER A 127 -1.59 -16.69 -7.63
N LEU A 128 -0.34 -16.84 -8.11
CA LEU A 128 0.31 -15.86 -8.98
C LEU A 128 -0.35 -15.78 -10.37
N ILE A 129 -0.89 -16.88 -10.90
CA ILE A 129 -1.67 -16.92 -12.14
C ILE A 129 -3.07 -16.30 -11.94
N GLN A 130 -3.61 -16.34 -10.73
CA GLN A 130 -4.89 -15.70 -10.36
C GLN A 130 -4.76 -14.20 -10.03
N LEU A 131 -3.53 -13.69 -9.81
CA LEU A 131 -3.31 -12.26 -9.54
C LEU A 131 -3.84 -11.32 -10.65
N PRO A 132 -3.65 -11.61 -11.96
CA PRO A 132 -4.26 -10.83 -13.03
C PRO A 132 -5.80 -10.82 -12.98
N GLU A 133 -6.42 -11.97 -12.70
CA GLU A 133 -7.89 -12.08 -12.57
C GLU A 133 -8.39 -11.28 -11.34
N GLY A 134 -7.61 -11.27 -10.26
CA GLY A 134 -7.89 -10.45 -9.07
C GLY A 134 -7.88 -8.94 -9.34
N ARG A 135 -7.15 -8.47 -10.36
CA ARG A 135 -7.07 -7.03 -10.68
C ARG A 135 -8.39 -6.49 -11.21
N ASP A 136 -9.06 -7.22 -12.09
CA ASP A 136 -10.35 -6.79 -12.63
C ASP A 136 -11.41 -6.82 -11.54
N LEU A 137 -11.36 -7.83 -10.67
CA LEU A 137 -12.21 -7.90 -9.50
C LEU A 137 -12.03 -6.68 -8.58
N MET A 138 -10.79 -6.29 -8.26
CA MET A 138 -10.52 -5.10 -7.45
C MET A 138 -11.15 -3.84 -8.05
N ALA A 139 -11.17 -3.69 -9.38
CA ALA A 139 -11.80 -2.54 -10.03
C ALA A 139 -13.31 -2.51 -9.78
N HIS A 140 -13.99 -3.65 -9.85
CA HIS A 140 -15.41 -3.76 -9.54
C HIS A 140 -15.71 -3.48 -8.08
N VAL A 141 -14.93 -4.02 -7.15
CA VAL A 141 -15.20 -3.80 -5.72
C VAL A 141 -14.85 -2.36 -5.29
N VAL A 142 -13.85 -1.71 -5.90
CA VAL A 142 -13.62 -0.27 -5.69
C VAL A 142 -14.74 0.59 -6.29
N LYS A 143 -15.30 0.20 -7.44
CA LYS A 143 -16.50 0.83 -8.03
C LYS A 143 -17.67 0.73 -7.05
N ASP A 144 -17.89 -0.43 -6.44
CA ASP A 144 -18.93 -0.66 -5.43
C ASP A 144 -18.76 0.24 -4.21
N LEU A 145 -17.54 0.42 -3.72
CA LEU A 145 -17.27 1.36 -2.63
C LEU A 145 -17.72 2.78 -3.00
N GLY A 146 -17.45 3.21 -4.23
CA GLY A 146 -17.92 4.48 -4.76
C GLY A 146 -19.45 4.57 -4.83
N GLU A 147 -20.11 3.50 -5.27
CA GLU A 147 -21.58 3.40 -5.34
C GLU A 147 -22.22 3.40 -3.94
N ILE A 148 -21.64 2.72 -2.95
CA ILE A 148 -22.07 2.74 -1.55
C ILE A 148 -22.02 4.15 -0.99
N VAL A 149 -20.91 4.87 -1.20
CA VAL A 149 -20.74 6.26 -0.75
C VAL A 149 -21.75 7.17 -1.44
N ALA A 150 -21.89 7.05 -2.77
CA ALA A 150 -22.83 7.85 -3.55
C ALA A 150 -24.29 7.60 -3.14
N TRP A 151 -24.68 6.33 -2.98
CA TRP A 151 -25.99 5.93 -2.47
C TRP A 151 -26.25 6.54 -1.09
N SER A 152 -25.29 6.40 -0.17
CA SER A 152 -25.44 6.91 1.19
C SER A 152 -25.55 8.44 1.22
N ASN A 153 -24.78 9.15 0.39
CA ASN A 153 -24.89 10.61 0.24
C ASN A 153 -26.27 11.04 -0.25
N ASN A 154 -26.87 10.29 -1.18
CA ASN A 154 -28.23 10.59 -1.67
C ASN A 154 -29.31 10.41 -0.60
N GLN A 155 -29.05 9.60 0.44
CA GLN A 155 -29.97 9.42 1.58
C GLN A 155 -29.84 10.50 2.66
N VAL A 156 -28.75 11.29 2.64
CA VAL A 156 -28.47 12.31 3.68
C VAL A 156 -29.60 13.34 3.82
N PRO A 157 -30.15 13.96 2.75
CA PRO A 157 -31.19 14.98 2.89
C PRO A 157 -32.47 14.43 3.55
N ALA A 158 -32.89 13.22 3.16
CA ALA A 158 -34.06 12.56 3.75
C ALA A 158 -33.81 12.22 5.23
N TRP A 159 -32.62 11.75 5.56
CA TRP A 159 -32.22 11.43 6.93
C TRP A 159 -32.22 12.66 7.83
N GLN A 160 -31.61 13.75 7.35
CA GLN A 160 -31.50 15.01 8.10
C GLN A 160 -32.85 15.67 8.31
N GLY A 161 -33.74 15.60 7.32
CA GLY A 161 -35.12 16.08 7.47
C GLY A 161 -35.88 15.41 8.61
N ALA A 162 -35.57 14.16 8.93
CA ALA A 162 -36.23 13.40 10.00
C ALA A 162 -35.54 13.52 11.37
N ARG A 163 -34.21 13.70 11.41
CA ARG A 163 -33.41 13.53 12.64
C ARG A 163 -32.53 14.73 13.02
N GLY A 164 -32.60 15.81 12.24
CA GLY A 164 -31.87 17.05 12.48
C GLY A 164 -30.69 17.26 11.53
N ASN A 165 -30.09 18.44 11.62
CA ASN A 165 -29.02 18.85 10.71
C ASN A 165 -27.72 18.06 10.95
N GLY A 166 -26.98 17.83 9.88
CA GLY A 166 -25.65 17.22 9.85
C GLY A 166 -24.87 17.71 8.62
N PRO A 167 -23.65 17.18 8.37
CA PRO A 167 -22.90 17.51 7.16
C PRO A 167 -23.58 16.96 5.91
N THR A 168 -23.25 17.49 4.73
CA THR A 168 -23.81 16.99 3.46
C THR A 168 -23.29 15.61 3.07
N GLN A 169 -22.15 15.19 3.62
CA GLN A 169 -21.52 13.91 3.36
C GLN A 169 -21.98 12.84 4.37
N ALA A 170 -22.29 11.65 3.88
CA ALA A 170 -22.74 10.51 4.67
C ALA A 170 -21.65 10.02 5.63
N PHE A 171 -20.49 9.67 5.10
CA PHE A 171 -19.33 9.23 5.86
C PHE A 171 -18.02 9.46 5.08
N ASP A 172 -16.93 9.51 5.83
CA ASP A 172 -15.56 9.44 5.36
C ASP A 172 -15.06 8.00 5.42
N VAL A 173 -14.44 7.52 4.34
CA VAL A 173 -13.80 6.19 4.30
C VAL A 173 -12.43 6.31 4.97
N VAL A 174 -12.23 5.62 6.09
CA VAL A 174 -10.96 5.61 6.84
C VAL A 174 -10.02 4.56 6.30
N SER A 175 -10.52 3.33 6.16
CA SER A 175 -9.74 2.20 5.68
C SER A 175 -10.62 1.23 4.92
N TYR A 176 -10.00 0.53 3.98
CA TYR A 176 -10.69 -0.42 3.13
C TYR A 176 -9.76 -1.61 2.85
N THR A 177 -10.11 -2.78 3.36
CA THR A 177 -9.30 -3.99 3.31
C THR A 177 -10.09 -5.10 2.63
N MET A 178 -9.46 -5.76 1.65
CA MET A 178 -9.98 -6.97 1.04
C MET A 178 -9.07 -8.14 1.38
N THR A 179 -9.65 -9.26 1.81
CA THR A 179 -8.92 -10.50 2.06
C THR A 179 -9.48 -11.59 1.16
N TYR A 180 -8.69 -12.05 0.20
CA TYR A 180 -9.05 -13.17 -0.66
C TYR A 180 -8.78 -14.50 0.06
N SER A 181 -9.75 -15.40 0.09
CA SER A 181 -9.63 -16.76 0.59
C SER A 181 -10.11 -17.76 -0.47
N ASN A 182 -9.28 -18.75 -0.76
CA ASN A 182 -9.60 -19.82 -1.70
C ASN A 182 -10.11 -21.04 -0.90
N PRO A 183 -11.28 -21.61 -1.22
CA PRO A 183 -11.81 -22.80 -0.54
C PRO A 183 -10.95 -24.07 -0.74
N ILE A 184 -10.01 -24.06 -1.70
CA ILE A 184 -9.35 -25.27 -2.22
C ILE A 184 -8.44 -26.01 -1.21
N SER A 185 -8.13 -25.49 -0.02
CA SER A 185 -7.42 -26.31 0.97
C SER A 185 -8.38 -27.25 1.72
N GLY A 186 -8.98 -28.19 0.99
CA GLY A 186 -9.56 -29.43 1.51
C GLY A 186 -8.52 -30.39 2.11
N GLU A 187 -7.29 -29.94 2.38
CA GLU A 187 -6.31 -30.67 3.16
C GLU A 187 -6.72 -30.68 4.64
N GLY A 188 -7.60 -31.62 4.95
CA GLY A 188 -7.36 -32.57 6.04
C GLY A 188 -7.04 -31.96 7.40
N ASN A 189 -7.66 -30.85 7.80
CA ASN A 189 -7.64 -30.41 9.20
C ASN A 189 -8.56 -31.33 10.03
N ALA A 190 -8.16 -32.60 10.11
CA ALA A 190 -8.68 -33.62 11.01
C ALA A 190 -8.30 -33.36 12.48
N MET A 191 -7.68 -32.22 12.79
CA MET A 191 -7.45 -31.77 14.16
C MET A 191 -8.45 -30.68 14.56
N GLY A 192 -9.70 -31.10 14.83
CA GLY A 192 -10.55 -30.59 15.92
C GLY A 192 -10.87 -29.09 16.02
N GLY A 193 -10.46 -28.26 15.07
CA GLY A 193 -10.88 -26.87 14.97
C GLY A 193 -12.30 -26.84 14.47
N ASN A 194 -13.24 -26.54 15.38
CA ASN A 194 -14.66 -26.35 15.08
C ASN A 194 -14.76 -25.58 13.75
N PRO A 195 -15.33 -26.16 12.66
CA PRO A 195 -15.44 -25.47 11.38
C PRO A 195 -16.00 -24.12 11.73
N SER A 196 -15.33 -23.06 11.27
CA SER A 196 -15.70 -21.68 11.59
C SER A 196 -17.15 -21.53 11.17
N ARG A 197 -18.07 -21.81 12.11
CA ARG A 197 -19.50 -21.75 11.88
C ARG A 197 -19.66 -20.32 11.44
N ASN A 198 -20.08 -20.15 10.19
CA ASN A 198 -20.40 -18.85 9.63
C ASN A 198 -21.09 -18.11 10.76
N ARG A 199 -20.44 -17.06 11.30
CA ARG A 199 -20.81 -16.49 12.60
C ARG A 199 -22.25 -15.90 12.57
N PHE A 200 -22.84 -15.92 11.39
CA PHE A 200 -24.08 -15.31 10.95
C PHE A 200 -25.14 -16.33 10.53
N GLY A 201 -25.01 -17.62 10.87
CA GLY A 201 -26.12 -18.59 10.90
C GLY A 201 -26.75 -18.97 9.56
N GLY A 202 -26.46 -18.26 8.48
CA GLY A 202 -26.87 -18.61 7.11
C GLY A 202 -25.99 -19.71 6.55
N GLU A 203 -26.65 -20.69 5.91
CA GLU A 203 -25.99 -21.65 5.04
C GLU A 203 -25.38 -20.88 3.87
N ASP A 204 -24.08 -21.06 3.66
CA ASP A 204 -23.38 -20.41 2.56
C ASP A 204 -23.79 -21.08 1.25
N PRO A 205 -24.42 -20.36 0.30
CA PRO A 205 -24.85 -20.95 -0.97
C PRO A 205 -23.69 -21.34 -1.88
N TYR A 206 -22.46 -20.86 -1.61
CA TYR A 206 -21.30 -21.07 -2.46
C TYR A 206 -20.07 -21.56 -1.65
N PRO A 207 -20.16 -22.71 -0.95
CA PRO A 207 -19.09 -23.17 -0.05
C PRO A 207 -17.79 -23.50 -0.78
N ASP A 208 -17.88 -23.92 -2.05
CA ASP A 208 -16.76 -24.33 -2.88
C ASP A 208 -16.20 -23.21 -3.78
N LYS A 209 -16.68 -21.96 -3.61
CA LYS A 209 -16.24 -20.81 -4.43
C LYS A 209 -15.26 -19.91 -3.67
N PRO A 210 -14.30 -19.27 -4.36
CA PRO A 210 -13.42 -18.29 -3.74
C PRO A 210 -14.19 -17.16 -3.08
N LYS A 211 -13.74 -16.74 -1.91
CA LYS A 211 -14.39 -15.69 -1.12
C LYS A 211 -13.48 -14.49 -0.95
N ILE A 212 -14.10 -13.33 -0.82
CA ILE A 212 -13.41 -12.07 -0.54
C ILE A 212 -14.10 -11.44 0.64
N ASP A 213 -13.40 -11.42 1.77
CA ASP A 213 -13.86 -10.71 2.96
C ASP A 213 -13.48 -9.25 2.83
N VAL A 214 -14.49 -8.40 2.84
CA VAL A 214 -14.34 -6.97 2.75
C VAL A 214 -14.54 -6.36 4.13
N VAL A 215 -13.57 -5.54 4.56
CA VAL A 215 -13.62 -4.77 5.79
C VAL A 215 -13.53 -3.29 5.45
N LEU A 216 -14.62 -2.58 5.66
CA LEU A 216 -14.75 -1.15 5.41
C LEU A 216 -14.83 -0.40 6.74
N GLU A 217 -13.87 0.47 7.00
CA GLU A 217 -13.90 1.36 8.16
C GLU A 217 -14.36 2.75 7.71
N VAL A 218 -15.44 3.24 8.31
CA VAL A 218 -16.02 4.54 7.99
C VAL A 218 -16.19 5.39 9.24
N GLU A 219 -16.08 6.70 9.07
CA GLU A 219 -16.40 7.71 10.07
C GLU A 219 -17.58 8.54 9.61
N THR A 220 -18.54 8.78 10.50
CA THR A 220 -19.70 9.62 10.18
C THR A 220 -19.99 10.62 11.29
N LEU A 221 -20.46 11.80 10.87
CA LEU A 221 -20.92 12.89 11.72
C LEU A 221 -22.45 13.08 11.64
N GLN A 222 -23.15 12.18 10.94
CA GLN A 222 -24.61 12.23 10.82
C GLN A 222 -25.29 12.02 12.19
N PRO A 223 -26.46 12.63 12.44
CA PRO A 223 -27.26 12.33 13.62
C PRO A 223 -27.65 10.84 13.62
N ASP A 224 -27.65 10.21 14.80
CA ASP A 224 -27.89 8.78 14.98
C ASP A 224 -27.05 7.91 14.03
N PRO A 225 -25.72 7.91 14.21
CA PRO A 225 -24.80 7.38 13.20
C PRO A 225 -24.95 5.87 12.98
N ARG A 226 -25.28 5.10 14.02
CA ARG A 226 -25.52 3.66 13.90
C ARG A 226 -26.75 3.34 13.03
N PRO A 227 -27.96 3.85 13.35
CA PRO A 227 -29.11 3.71 12.47
C PRO A 227 -28.87 4.23 11.05
N PHE A 228 -28.09 5.30 10.89
CA PHE A 228 -27.77 5.86 9.59
C PHE A 228 -26.96 4.88 8.73
N VAL A 229 -25.85 4.35 9.27
CA VAL A 229 -25.00 3.39 8.56
C VAL A 229 -25.78 2.13 8.21
N LEU A 230 -26.54 1.59 9.16
CA LEU A 230 -27.39 0.41 8.92
C LEU A 230 -28.49 0.68 7.89
N GLY A 231 -29.14 1.84 7.96
CA GLY A 231 -30.24 2.20 7.06
C GLY A 231 -29.81 2.62 5.66
N THR A 232 -28.51 2.83 5.42
CA THR A 232 -28.00 3.25 4.11
C THR A 232 -27.16 2.16 3.44
N VAL A 233 -26.23 1.55 4.17
CA VAL A 233 -25.29 0.56 3.62
C VAL A 233 -25.97 -0.80 3.45
N LEU A 234 -26.75 -1.26 4.43
CA LEU A 234 -27.40 -2.58 4.35
C LEU A 234 -28.40 -2.69 3.18
N PRO A 235 -29.32 -1.72 2.97
CA PRO A 235 -30.22 -1.77 1.82
C PRO A 235 -29.49 -1.73 0.48
N TRP A 236 -28.36 -1.01 0.40
CA TRP A 236 -27.53 -1.02 -0.80
C TRP A 236 -26.90 -2.40 -1.03
N LEU A 237 -26.32 -3.02 0.01
CA LEU A 237 -25.73 -4.36 -0.10
C LEU A 237 -26.78 -5.40 -0.50
N GLN A 238 -28.00 -5.30 0.02
CA GLN A 238 -29.12 -6.17 -0.35
C GLN A 238 -29.58 -5.93 -1.79
N ALA A 239 -29.73 -4.66 -2.21
CA ALA A 239 -30.14 -4.32 -3.57
C ALA A 239 -29.09 -4.66 -4.63
N SER A 240 -27.81 -4.63 -4.25
CA SER A 240 -26.66 -4.94 -5.11
C SER A 240 -26.14 -6.37 -4.93
N ALA A 241 -26.87 -7.22 -4.19
CA ALA A 241 -26.40 -8.56 -3.86
C ALA A 241 -26.15 -9.42 -5.10
N GLU A 242 -27.03 -9.29 -6.09
CA GLU A 242 -26.95 -9.96 -7.38
C GLU A 242 -26.96 -8.93 -8.51
N ARG A 243 -25.88 -8.89 -9.29
CA ARG A 243 -25.74 -7.98 -10.45
C ARG A 243 -25.06 -8.71 -11.61
N GLU A 244 -25.63 -8.62 -12.80
CA GLU A 244 -25.14 -9.32 -13.99
C GLU A 244 -23.77 -8.81 -14.48
N ASP A 245 -23.38 -7.58 -14.13
CA ASP A 245 -22.17 -6.91 -14.65
C ASP A 245 -20.90 -7.13 -13.83
N VAL A 246 -20.97 -7.85 -12.71
CA VAL A 246 -19.84 -8.12 -11.81
C VAL A 246 -19.57 -9.63 -11.72
N PRO A 247 -18.33 -10.10 -11.48
CA PRO A 247 -17.99 -11.53 -11.42
C PRO A 247 -18.19 -12.16 -10.01
N TYR A 248 -18.99 -11.56 -9.14
CA TYR A 248 -19.23 -12.04 -7.78
C TYR A 248 -20.66 -11.78 -7.30
N VAL A 249 -21.04 -12.46 -6.22
CA VAL A 249 -22.30 -12.28 -5.49
C VAL A 249 -21.98 -11.84 -4.07
N ILE A 250 -22.74 -10.89 -3.54
CA ILE A 250 -22.59 -10.47 -2.14
C ILE A 250 -23.34 -11.48 -1.27
N ILE A 251 -22.63 -12.18 -0.39
CA ILE A 251 -23.22 -13.11 0.56
C ILE A 251 -23.36 -12.45 1.94
N ASP A 252 -24.23 -13.00 2.79
CA ASP A 252 -24.46 -12.54 4.17
C ASP A 252 -24.95 -11.09 4.26
N THR A 253 -25.91 -10.72 3.40
CA THR A 253 -26.51 -9.39 3.36
C THR A 253 -27.63 -9.19 4.39
N GLU A 254 -27.91 -10.19 5.23
CA GLU A 254 -28.97 -10.11 6.23
C GLU A 254 -28.51 -9.40 7.52
N GLN A 255 -27.24 -9.58 7.90
CA GLN A 255 -26.71 -9.02 9.12
C GLN A 255 -25.38 -8.31 8.85
N LEU A 256 -25.43 -6.97 8.80
CA LEU A 256 -24.22 -6.17 8.79
C LEU A 256 -23.45 -6.40 10.11
N ASN A 257 -22.30 -7.05 10.06
CA ASN A 257 -21.40 -7.07 11.21
C ASN A 257 -20.75 -5.69 11.32
N TYR A 258 -21.29 -4.87 12.22
CA TYR A 258 -20.70 -3.58 12.55
C TYR A 258 -20.21 -3.54 13.98
N GLN A 259 -19.03 -2.94 14.16
CA GLN A 259 -18.51 -2.60 15.47
C GLN A 259 -18.31 -1.09 15.52
N GLN A 260 -18.98 -0.43 16.47
CA GLN A 260 -18.65 0.95 16.79
C GLN A 260 -17.30 0.94 17.51
N VAL A 261 -16.28 1.49 16.88
CA VAL A 261 -14.98 1.67 17.50
C VAL A 261 -15.06 2.98 18.26
N ALA A 262 -14.83 2.96 19.57
CA ALA A 262 -14.74 4.19 20.34
C ALA A 262 -13.71 5.09 19.68
N ALA A 263 -14.08 6.33 19.33
CA ALA A 263 -13.14 7.28 18.77
C ALA A 263 -11.94 7.33 19.71
N ALA A 264 -10.74 7.02 19.18
CA ALA A 264 -9.52 7.19 19.95
C ALA A 264 -9.57 8.62 20.49
N PRO A 265 -9.41 8.83 21.81
CA PRO A 265 -9.50 10.16 22.38
C PRO A 265 -8.55 11.05 21.58
N ARG A 266 -9.11 11.96 20.76
CA ARG A 266 -8.30 12.95 20.04
C ARG A 266 -7.44 13.56 21.11
N GLY A 267 -6.12 13.55 20.89
CA GLY A 267 -5.10 13.96 21.84
C GLY A 267 -5.26 15.43 22.20
N GLY A 268 -6.36 15.76 22.87
CA GLY A 268 -6.56 16.99 23.58
C GLY A 268 -5.44 17.01 24.57
N ASP A 269 -4.63 18.05 24.44
CA ASP A 269 -3.58 18.42 25.37
C ASP A 269 -4.03 17.97 26.75
N ARG A 270 -3.39 16.91 27.26
CA ARG A 270 -3.38 16.65 28.68
C ARG A 270 -2.65 17.85 29.26
N ARG A 271 -3.39 18.95 29.45
CA ARG A 271 -3.07 19.98 30.43
C ARG A 271 -3.08 19.22 31.74
N VAL A 272 -1.90 18.68 32.08
CA VAL A 272 -1.56 18.29 33.44
C VAL A 272 -2.01 19.46 34.28
N PRO A 273 -3.01 19.30 35.17
CA PRO A 273 -3.46 20.39 36.01
C PRO A 273 -2.21 20.91 36.76
N PRO A 274 -1.79 22.17 36.56
CA PRO A 274 -0.66 22.70 37.28
C PRO A 274 -1.13 22.93 38.72
N GLY A 275 -0.86 21.99 39.63
CA GLY A 275 -1.12 22.23 41.06
C GLY A 275 -1.40 21.05 41.99
N GLY A 276 -1.33 19.79 41.54
CA GLY A 276 -1.49 18.65 42.44
C GLY A 276 -0.24 18.35 43.26
N ARG A 277 -0.09 18.96 44.44
CA ARG A 277 0.95 18.58 45.44
C ARG A 277 0.87 17.09 45.77
N PRO A 278 2.01 16.40 45.99
CA PRO A 278 2.02 15.03 46.51
C PRO A 278 1.57 15.05 47.98
N GLY A 279 0.27 14.86 48.20
CA GLY A 279 -0.32 14.65 49.51
C GLY A 279 -0.09 13.22 49.97
N ALA A 280 0.64 13.09 51.08
CA ALA A 280 0.86 11.86 51.82
C ALA A 280 -0.45 11.08 52.04
N ARG A 281 -0.43 9.78 51.73
CA ARG A 281 -1.47 8.83 52.18
C ARG A 281 -1.22 8.50 53.65
N PRO A 282 -2.17 8.77 54.58
CA PRO A 282 -2.17 8.17 55.90
C PRO A 282 -2.70 6.74 55.79
N GLY A 283 -2.11 5.84 56.56
CA GLY A 283 -2.57 4.46 56.68
C GLY A 283 -4.00 4.37 57.21
N ALA A 284 -4.72 3.38 56.71
CA ALA A 284 -5.89 2.82 57.38
C ALA A 284 -5.79 1.30 57.24
N MET A 285 -5.48 0.67 58.36
CA MET A 285 -5.72 -0.74 58.61
C MET A 285 -7.22 -1.01 58.45
N ASN A 286 -7.57 -2.13 57.82
CA ASN A 286 -8.67 -2.92 58.34
C ASN A 286 -8.46 -4.39 58.01
N GLU A 287 -8.64 -5.16 59.07
CA GLU A 287 -8.60 -6.60 59.25
C GLU A 287 -9.64 -7.36 58.41
N ASP A 288 -9.33 -8.66 58.33
CA ASP A 288 -10.23 -9.81 58.17
C ASP A 288 -10.97 -10.00 56.84
N TYR A 289 -10.49 -10.98 56.06
CA TYR A 289 -11.28 -12.19 55.80
C TYR A 289 -10.36 -13.38 55.46
N VAL A 290 -10.49 -14.44 56.26
CA VAL A 290 -9.93 -15.79 56.10
C VAL A 290 -10.79 -16.58 55.08
N VAL A 291 -10.22 -17.70 54.59
CA VAL A 291 -10.76 -18.76 53.70
C VAL A 291 -10.20 -18.60 52.28
N GLY A 292 -9.35 -19.46 51.71
CA GLY A 292 -8.90 -20.83 52.03
C GLY A 292 -8.54 -21.47 50.67
N GLY A 293 -7.45 -22.23 50.58
CA GLY A 293 -7.14 -23.01 49.37
C GLY A 293 -5.65 -23.19 49.09
N ASP A 294 -5.10 -24.27 49.65
CA ASP A 294 -3.92 -25.00 49.20
C ASP A 294 -3.74 -25.00 47.67
N VAL A 295 -2.53 -24.72 47.18
CA VAL A 295 -1.73 -25.71 46.45
C VAL A 295 -0.24 -25.39 46.62
N SER A 296 0.49 -26.38 47.10
CA SER A 296 1.94 -26.46 47.25
C SER A 296 2.62 -26.60 45.88
N PHE A 297 3.72 -25.89 45.62
CA PHE A 297 4.83 -26.49 44.87
C PHE A 297 6.18 -25.78 45.14
N ASP A 298 7.00 -26.57 45.84
CA ASP A 298 8.44 -26.72 45.83
C ASP A 298 9.42 -25.54 45.74
N GLU A 299 10.43 -25.73 46.57
CA GLU A 299 11.42 -24.85 47.10
C GLU A 299 12.77 -25.47 46.71
N SER A 300 13.44 -24.89 45.73
CA SER A 300 14.90 -25.00 45.57
C SER A 300 15.33 -23.96 44.54
N GLY A 301 16.34 -23.13 44.72
CA GLY A 301 17.41 -23.11 45.71
C GLY A 301 18.58 -22.39 45.02
N GLY A 302 19.23 -21.47 45.73
CA GLY A 302 20.43 -20.76 45.29
C GLY A 302 20.12 -19.33 44.87
N GLY A 303 20.54 -18.29 45.59
CA GLY A 303 21.79 -18.14 46.33
C GLY A 303 22.66 -17.16 45.54
N GLY A 304 22.70 -15.89 45.96
CA GLY A 304 23.43 -14.86 45.24
C GLY A 304 23.43 -13.51 45.96
N LEU A 305 24.21 -13.45 47.03
CA LEU A 305 24.59 -12.26 47.80
C LEU A 305 25.38 -11.24 46.96
N GLY A 306 25.25 -9.95 47.33
CA GLY A 306 26.21 -8.87 47.02
C GLY A 306 25.53 -7.68 46.33
N SER A 307 24.98 -6.69 47.03
CA SER A 307 25.62 -5.67 47.87
C SER A 307 26.69 -4.82 47.17
N HIS A 308 26.48 -3.51 47.29
CA HIS A 308 27.37 -2.34 47.10
C HIS A 308 27.10 -1.50 45.85
N GLY A 309 26.65 -0.27 46.12
CA GLY A 309 26.38 0.75 45.11
C GLY A 309 27.59 1.58 44.73
N ARG A 310 27.33 2.57 43.88
CA ARG A 310 28.14 3.79 43.77
C ARG A 310 27.35 4.91 43.09
N ALA A 311 27.63 6.10 43.59
CA ALA A 311 27.10 7.43 43.29
C ALA A 311 27.12 7.85 41.80
N PRO A 312 26.39 8.92 41.44
CA PRO A 312 26.35 9.45 40.06
C PRO A 312 27.65 10.15 39.67
N VAL A 313 28.17 9.82 38.48
CA VAL A 313 29.28 10.54 37.85
C VAL A 313 28.71 11.65 36.98
N SER A 314 28.98 12.87 37.45
CA SER A 314 28.97 14.11 36.69
C SER A 314 30.23 14.21 35.83
N GLY A 315 30.09 14.70 34.60
CA GLY A 315 31.20 15.27 33.83
C GLY A 315 31.42 14.63 32.45
N GLY A 316 31.40 15.46 31.41
CA GLY A 316 31.94 15.11 30.09
C GLY A 316 31.23 15.78 28.92
N GLN A 317 31.48 17.07 28.71
CA GLN A 317 31.30 17.69 27.39
C GLN A 317 32.37 17.16 26.44
N PRO A 318 32.01 16.70 25.22
CA PRO A 318 32.98 16.61 24.13
C PRO A 318 32.97 17.89 23.30
N GLU A 319 34.13 18.56 23.26
CA GLU A 319 34.49 19.54 22.24
C GLU A 319 34.32 18.91 20.85
N ARG A 320 33.45 19.50 20.03
CA ARG A 320 33.25 19.09 18.65
C ARG A 320 34.12 19.97 17.74
N SER A 321 35.22 19.36 17.32
CA SER A 321 36.15 19.80 16.28
C SER A 321 35.43 20.28 15.02
N GLY A 322 35.87 21.44 14.53
CA GLY A 322 35.36 22.11 13.34
C GLY A 322 35.72 21.37 12.05
N GLY A 323 34.70 21.04 11.27
CA GLY A 323 34.81 20.65 9.87
C GLY A 323 33.93 21.56 9.03
N GLY A 324 34.57 22.49 8.31
CA GLY A 324 33.89 23.42 7.40
C GLY A 324 33.20 22.68 6.27
N SER A 325 31.87 22.69 6.29
CA SER A 325 31.04 22.39 5.12
C SER A 325 30.63 23.71 4.47
N ARG A 326 30.99 23.86 3.20
CA ARG A 326 30.53 24.97 2.34
C ARG A 326 29.01 24.90 2.23
N GLN A 327 28.34 25.77 2.97
CA GLN A 327 26.91 26.00 2.85
C GLN A 327 26.67 26.79 1.57
N VAL A 328 26.11 26.14 0.56
CA VAL A 328 25.59 26.79 -0.64
C VAL A 328 24.43 27.68 -0.20
N GLN A 329 24.65 29.00 -0.22
CA GLN A 329 23.60 30.00 -0.02
C GLN A 329 22.62 29.91 -1.19
N PHE A 330 21.58 29.08 -1.04
CA PHE A 330 20.34 29.29 -1.78
C PHE A 330 19.67 30.53 -1.17
N ALA A 331 19.28 31.47 -2.03
CA ALA A 331 18.56 32.66 -1.65
C ALA A 331 17.30 32.26 -0.87
N ALA A 332 17.33 32.48 0.44
CA ALA A 332 16.18 32.38 1.32
C ALA A 332 15.24 33.54 1.02
N GLY A 333 14.45 33.40 -0.05
CA GLY A 333 13.18 34.11 -0.14
C GLY A 333 12.37 33.74 1.09
N SER A 334 11.94 34.73 1.85
CA SER A 334 11.21 34.58 3.11
C SER A 334 10.04 33.63 2.94
N LEU A 335 10.04 32.51 3.68
CA LEU A 335 8.88 31.61 3.79
C LEU A 335 7.60 32.36 4.24
N ASP A 336 7.74 33.54 4.84
CA ASP A 336 6.64 34.44 5.23
C ASP A 336 5.91 35.11 4.04
N GLU A 337 6.43 35.01 2.80
CA GLU A 337 5.74 35.51 1.59
C GLU A 337 4.94 34.41 0.86
N MET A 338 5.00 33.15 1.31
CA MET A 338 4.07 32.14 0.79
C MET A 338 2.67 32.46 1.33
N ALA A 339 1.70 32.59 0.43
CA ALA A 339 0.31 32.86 0.79
C ALA A 339 -0.11 31.93 1.93
N PRO A 340 -0.68 32.47 3.04
CA PRO A 340 -1.11 31.64 4.15
C PRO A 340 -2.04 30.57 3.59
N LEU A 341 -1.65 29.30 3.79
CA LEU A 341 -2.50 28.19 3.39
C LEU A 341 -3.86 28.44 4.05
N PRO A 342 -4.97 28.39 3.28
CA PRO A 342 -6.29 28.55 3.86
C PRO A 342 -6.41 27.52 4.98
N ILE A 343 -6.63 27.99 6.20
CA ILE A 343 -6.91 27.11 7.32
C ILE A 343 -8.18 26.37 6.90
N PRO A 344 -8.16 25.02 6.80
CA PRO A 344 -9.35 24.28 6.41
C PRO A 344 -10.48 24.71 7.35
N GLU A 345 -11.62 25.11 6.78
CA GLU A 345 -12.78 25.49 7.56
C GLU A 345 -13.03 24.39 8.59
N GLN A 346 -12.84 24.71 9.87
CA GLN A 346 -13.16 23.78 10.94
C GLN A 346 -14.67 23.60 10.87
N ASN A 347 -15.10 22.48 10.29
CA ASN A 347 -16.49 22.05 10.30
C ASN A 347 -17.00 22.17 11.74
N SER A 348 -17.87 23.15 11.98
CA SER A 348 -18.35 23.56 13.31
C SER A 348 -19.37 22.58 13.89
N PHE A 349 -19.50 21.38 13.30
CA PHE A 349 -20.24 20.30 13.89
C PHE A 349 -19.43 19.77 15.07
N GLU A 350 -19.75 20.28 16.27
CA GLU A 350 -19.14 19.95 17.57
C GLU A 350 -19.43 18.51 18.04
N ARG A 351 -19.65 17.58 17.09
CA ARG A 351 -19.90 16.17 17.37
C ARG A 351 -18.64 15.37 17.11
N ASP A 352 -18.32 14.47 18.05
CA ASP A 352 -17.26 13.49 17.84
C ASP A 352 -17.67 12.55 16.70
N PRO A 353 -16.78 12.30 15.71
CA PRO A 353 -17.07 11.37 14.64
C PRO A 353 -17.26 9.96 15.20
N ALA A 354 -18.33 9.30 14.79
CA ALA A 354 -18.57 7.92 15.14
C ALA A 354 -17.95 7.02 14.07
N ARG A 355 -17.10 6.08 14.51
CA ARG A 355 -16.36 5.16 13.65
C ARG A 355 -17.01 3.78 13.64
N PHE A 356 -17.19 3.20 12.46
CA PHE A 356 -17.80 1.90 12.25
C PHE A 356 -16.89 1.04 11.39
N VAL A 357 -16.73 -0.24 11.78
CA VAL A 357 -16.12 -1.27 10.94
C VAL A 357 -17.25 -2.12 10.39
N ILE A 358 -17.44 -2.11 9.08
CA ILE A 358 -18.46 -2.85 8.34
C ILE A 358 -17.77 -4.04 7.67
N ARG A 359 -18.36 -5.23 7.80
CA ARG A 359 -17.84 -6.45 7.17
C ARG A 359 -18.91 -7.13 6.33
N TRP A 360 -18.54 -7.57 5.14
CA TRP A 360 -19.34 -8.44 4.27
C TRP A 360 -18.41 -9.35 3.47
N THR A 361 -18.96 -10.42 2.92
CA THR A 361 -18.20 -11.38 2.12
C THR A 361 -18.76 -11.42 0.70
N LEU A 362 -17.88 -11.55 -0.28
CA LEU A 362 -18.22 -11.73 -1.68
C LEU A 362 -17.83 -13.15 -2.09
N ALA A 363 -18.72 -13.87 -2.76
CA ALA A 363 -18.40 -15.13 -3.40
C ALA A 363 -18.11 -14.89 -4.89
N VAL A 364 -16.95 -15.31 -5.39
CA VAL A 364 -16.58 -15.18 -6.80
C VAL A 364 -17.29 -16.27 -7.60
N VAL A 365 -18.42 -15.90 -8.21
CA VAL A 365 -19.32 -16.81 -8.92
C VAL A 365 -19.60 -16.25 -10.31
N PRO A 366 -19.19 -16.98 -11.38
CA PRO A 366 -19.57 -16.64 -12.76
C PRO A 366 -21.08 -16.47 -12.90
N PRO A 367 -21.57 -15.54 -13.72
CA PRO A 367 -23.02 -15.30 -13.90
C PRO A 367 -23.83 -16.57 -14.19
N GLU A 368 -23.26 -17.51 -14.95
CA GLU A 368 -23.89 -18.77 -15.34
C GLU A 368 -24.05 -19.80 -14.21
N GLU A 369 -23.32 -19.65 -13.10
CA GLU A 369 -23.35 -20.58 -11.96
C GLU A 369 -24.16 -20.03 -10.77
N ARG A 370 -24.78 -18.85 -10.92
CA ARG A 370 -25.54 -18.24 -9.84
C ARG A 370 -26.85 -18.98 -9.64
N ILE A 371 -27.08 -19.40 -8.40
CA ILE A 371 -28.37 -19.92 -7.98
C ILE A 371 -29.34 -18.76 -8.08
N SER A 372 -30.20 -18.79 -9.10
CA SER A 372 -31.26 -17.79 -9.22
C SER A 372 -32.14 -17.91 -7.98
N ASN A 373 -32.36 -16.81 -7.24
CA ASN A 373 -33.20 -16.80 -6.03
C ASN A 373 -34.61 -17.38 -6.24
N GLU A 374 -35.05 -17.54 -7.49
CA GLU A 374 -36.31 -18.21 -7.84
C GLU A 374 -36.31 -19.72 -7.54
N GLN A 375 -35.14 -20.39 -7.58
CA GLN A 375 -35.06 -21.84 -7.41
C GLN A 375 -35.05 -22.27 -5.94
N SER A 376 -34.44 -21.48 -5.05
CA SER A 376 -34.39 -21.76 -3.61
C SER A 376 -35.75 -21.61 -2.91
N ALA A 377 -36.71 -20.88 -3.49
CA ALA A 377 -38.05 -20.75 -2.91
C ALA A 377 -39.00 -21.93 -3.24
N THR A 378 -38.65 -22.80 -4.19
CA THR A 378 -39.59 -23.81 -4.71
C THR A 378 -39.38 -25.21 -4.12
N ASP A 379 -38.25 -25.48 -3.46
CA ASP A 379 -37.91 -26.84 -2.98
C ASP A 379 -38.29 -27.13 -1.51
N ASP A 380 -38.83 -26.15 -0.78
CA ASP A 380 -39.25 -26.31 0.63
C ASP A 380 -40.74 -26.67 0.79
N GLY A 381 -41.38 -27.19 -0.27
CA GLY A 381 -42.84 -27.36 -0.32
C GLY A 381 -43.30 -28.63 -1.01
N GLY A 382 -43.01 -29.81 -0.43
CA GLY A 382 -43.45 -31.08 -1.02
C GLY A 382 -43.35 -32.31 -0.14
N ILE A 383 -43.78 -32.24 1.12
CA ILE A 383 -44.15 -33.45 1.88
C ILE A 383 -45.58 -33.24 2.39
N GLU A 384 -46.55 -33.68 1.57
CA GLU A 384 -47.91 -34.01 2.04
C GLU A 384 -47.94 -35.38 2.73
#